data_AF-A0A951K9M2-F1
#
_entry.id   AF-A0A951K9M2-F1
#
_cell.length_a   1.000
_cell.length_b   1.000
_cell.length_c   1.000
_cell.angle_alpha   90.00
_cell.angle_beta   90.00
_cell.angle_gamma   90.00
#
_symmetry.space_group_name_H-M   'P 1'
#
loop_
_entity.id
_entity.type
_entity.pdbx_description
1 polymer ?
#
loop_
_entity_poly.entity_id
_entity_poly.type
_entity_poly.pdbx_seq_one_letter_code
_entity_poly.pdbx_strand_id
1 'polypeptide(L)'
;MGSERPAPRRTGSVDRRRLLVGMGFTAANVALVRALPPLPSEGARRRRPTPVATEPVTVEGALGPPAPGHVHDVVVAGGRVMDPASGFDATADVGIDGHTVTAIRPRSGEPLQGRTDIDATGLVVAPGFVDILSYDPNPVGSWLKIADGVTTNLGMHGINSDPEPWFARWSNEGCPTHFGGAFDDPWARARMGIAPDQAATVDQVRQLADEAEAALAAGWMGIDVEPEYTPGIDAAEIDALGRVAAAAGVPLFFHGRYSDVEPPGTNAETLDEILGTARRTGAAVHVQHIVSTGGTFSMEQSLATLEAASDEGVDVTACTYPYDSWATYLGSPRFAAGWQERFRIDFGDLRLPGGEQLTARTFERYRAENRLAVADAIPE
;
A
#
# COMPACT_ATOMS: atom_id res chain seq x y z
N MET A 1 73.53 -4.16 -4.06
CA MET A 1 73.93 -4.51 -5.45
C MET A 1 72.91 -5.48 -6.01
N GLY A 2 72.33 -5.16 -7.17
CA GLY A 2 71.58 -6.08 -8.06
C GLY A 2 70.23 -6.56 -7.52
N SER A 3 69.10 -6.17 -8.11
CA SER A 3 68.46 -6.84 -9.27
C SER A 3 67.78 -8.15 -8.81
N GLU A 4 66.54 -8.47 -9.14
CA GLU A 4 65.85 -8.29 -10.42
C GLU A 4 64.37 -8.66 -10.21
N ARG A 5 63.45 -7.96 -10.88
CA ARG A 5 62.11 -8.48 -11.13
C ARG A 5 62.19 -9.60 -12.17
N PRO A 6 61.18 -10.49 -12.19
CA PRO A 6 60.54 -10.79 -13.45
C PRO A 6 59.01 -10.63 -13.38
N ALA A 7 58.45 -9.97 -14.39
CA ALA A 7 57.08 -10.12 -14.87
C ALA A 7 57.15 -10.81 -16.24
N PRO A 8 56.03 -11.15 -16.92
CA PRO A 8 54.75 -11.72 -16.49
C PRO A 8 54.52 -13.11 -17.17
N ARG A 9 53.53 -13.90 -16.74
CA ARG A 9 52.96 -14.97 -17.58
C ARG A 9 51.53 -14.63 -18.00
N ARG A 10 51.33 -14.62 -19.31
CA ARG A 10 50.04 -14.46 -20.00
C ARG A 10 49.26 -15.80 -20.03
N THR A 11 47.98 -15.62 -20.38
CA THR A 11 47.03 -16.52 -21.06
C THR A 11 46.31 -17.59 -20.25
N GLY A 12 45.02 -17.33 -20.04
CA GLY A 12 43.96 -18.33 -19.87
C GLY A 12 42.62 -17.63 -20.03
N SER A 13 41.97 -17.79 -21.19
CA SER A 13 40.59 -17.38 -21.42
C SER A 13 39.67 -18.09 -20.43
N VAL A 14 38.77 -17.37 -19.77
CA VAL A 14 37.66 -18.01 -19.05
C VAL A 14 36.35 -17.69 -19.77
N ASP A 15 35.71 -18.80 -20.07
CA ASP A 15 34.56 -19.03 -20.92
C ASP A 15 33.25 -18.50 -20.32
N ARG A 16 32.26 -18.34 -21.19
CA ARG A 16 30.91 -17.87 -20.91
C ARG A 16 30.10 -18.91 -20.13
N ARG A 17 29.09 -18.39 -19.41
CA ARG A 17 27.87 -19.05 -18.89
C ARG A 17 27.98 -19.74 -17.53
N ARG A 18 27.16 -19.25 -16.58
CA ARG A 18 26.04 -19.99 -15.98
C ARG A 18 25.08 -19.01 -15.29
N LEU A 19 24.10 -18.57 -16.06
CA LEU A 19 22.86 -17.98 -15.57
C LEU A 19 21.98 -19.15 -15.12
N LEU A 20 21.68 -19.24 -13.82
CA LEU A 20 20.72 -20.21 -13.28
C LEU A 20 19.34 -19.55 -13.38
N VAL A 21 18.58 -19.95 -14.40
CA VAL A 21 17.15 -19.68 -14.51
C VAL A 21 16.43 -20.72 -13.65
N GLY A 22 15.85 -20.30 -12.53
CA GLY A 22 14.94 -21.12 -11.75
C GLY A 22 13.57 -21.15 -12.42
N MET A 23 13.27 -22.23 -13.16
CA MET A 23 11.91 -22.62 -13.48
C MET A 23 11.27 -23.29 -12.26
N GLY A 24 10.10 -22.81 -11.84
CA GLY A 24 9.14 -23.67 -11.13
C GLY A 24 8.38 -23.01 -10.00
N PHE A 25 7.26 -22.34 -10.29
CA PHE A 25 6.13 -22.20 -9.35
C PHE A 25 4.75 -22.12 -10.04
N THR A 26 4.68 -22.02 -11.37
CA THR A 26 3.41 -21.82 -12.11
C THR A 26 2.50 -23.05 -12.20
N ALA A 27 3.03 -24.27 -12.03
CA ALA A 27 2.23 -25.50 -12.15
C ALA A 27 1.49 -25.90 -10.86
N ALA A 28 2.00 -25.49 -9.68
CA ALA A 28 1.41 -25.89 -8.39
C ALA A 28 0.09 -25.19 -8.09
N ASN A 29 -0.09 -23.94 -8.52
CA ASN A 29 -1.33 -23.18 -8.29
C ASN A 29 -2.50 -23.63 -9.19
N VAL A 30 -2.23 -24.12 -10.40
CA VAL A 30 -3.30 -24.59 -11.31
C VAL A 30 -3.96 -25.89 -10.82
N ALA A 31 -3.21 -26.74 -10.10
CA ALA A 31 -3.77 -27.95 -9.49
C ALA A 31 -4.62 -27.64 -8.25
N LEU A 32 -4.24 -26.62 -7.47
CA LEU A 32 -4.95 -26.22 -6.25
C LEU A 32 -6.31 -25.57 -6.57
N VAL A 33 -6.38 -24.75 -7.63
CA VAL A 33 -7.64 -24.14 -8.10
C VAL A 33 -8.65 -25.17 -8.64
N ARG A 34 -8.18 -26.34 -9.11
CA ARG A 34 -9.05 -27.43 -9.58
C ARG A 34 -9.59 -28.34 -8.47
N ALA A 35 -9.03 -28.25 -7.25
CA ALA A 35 -9.41 -29.08 -6.12
C ALA A 35 -10.41 -28.40 -5.16
N LEU A 36 -10.74 -27.12 -5.39
CA LEU A 36 -11.73 -26.40 -4.59
C LEU A 36 -13.16 -26.91 -4.90
N PRO A 37 -13.98 -27.18 -3.88
CA PRO A 37 -15.39 -27.49 -4.10
C PRO A 37 -16.10 -26.30 -4.76
N PRO A 38 -17.10 -26.54 -5.63
CA PRO A 38 -17.87 -25.46 -6.22
C PRO A 38 -18.56 -24.64 -5.11
N LEU A 39 -18.46 -23.31 -5.22
CA LEU A 39 -19.13 -22.40 -4.30
C LEU A 39 -20.64 -22.68 -4.26
N PRO A 40 -21.29 -22.65 -3.09
CA PRO A 40 -22.72 -22.84 -3.00
C PRO A 40 -23.45 -21.76 -3.80
N SER A 41 -24.35 -22.18 -4.70
CA SER A 41 -25.18 -21.28 -5.48
C SER A 41 -26.39 -20.84 -4.65
N GLU A 42 -26.23 -19.80 -3.82
CA GLU A 42 -27.35 -19.11 -3.18
C GLU A 42 -27.40 -17.63 -3.58
N GLY A 43 -28.40 -17.33 -4.42
CA GLY A 43 -29.47 -16.39 -4.08
C GLY A 43 -29.21 -14.89 -3.92
N ALA A 44 -27.96 -14.42 -3.81
CA ALA A 44 -27.70 -12.98 -3.79
C ALA A 44 -27.81 -12.43 -5.22
N ARG A 45 -28.84 -11.62 -5.48
CA ARG A 45 -28.88 -10.76 -6.67
C ARG A 45 -27.72 -9.76 -6.60
N ARG A 46 -26.51 -10.20 -6.93
CA ARG A 46 -25.44 -9.30 -7.35
C ARG A 46 -26.00 -8.55 -8.55
N ARG A 47 -26.20 -7.24 -8.41
CA ARG A 47 -26.36 -6.37 -9.56
C ARG A 47 -25.13 -6.60 -10.43
N ARG A 48 -25.27 -7.36 -11.52
CA ARG A 48 -24.31 -7.32 -12.61
C ARG A 48 -24.23 -5.84 -13.01
N PRO A 49 -23.04 -5.22 -13.06
CA PRO A 49 -22.92 -3.92 -13.69
C PRO A 49 -23.56 -4.05 -15.07
N THR A 50 -24.53 -3.18 -15.34
CA THR A 50 -25.05 -3.07 -16.71
C THR A 50 -23.87 -2.59 -17.54
N PRO A 51 -23.53 -3.21 -18.69
CA PRO A 51 -22.48 -2.68 -19.55
C PRO A 51 -22.87 -1.25 -19.91
N VAL A 52 -22.18 -0.27 -19.32
CA VAL A 52 -22.36 1.14 -19.65
C VAL A 52 -21.41 1.40 -20.81
N ALA A 53 -22.01 1.83 -21.93
CA ALA A 53 -21.39 2.35 -23.14
C ALA A 53 -20.35 1.45 -23.85
N THR A 54 -20.69 1.03 -25.07
CA THR A 54 -19.72 0.59 -26.08
C THR A 54 -18.95 1.77 -26.71
N GLU A 55 -19.13 2.97 -26.19
CA GLU A 55 -18.41 4.16 -26.63
C GLU A 55 -17.28 4.48 -25.65
N PRO A 56 -16.07 4.79 -26.14
CA PRO A 56 -14.93 5.09 -25.28
C PRO A 56 -15.24 6.32 -24.43
N VAL A 57 -15.18 6.15 -23.10
CA VAL A 57 -15.24 7.26 -22.15
C VAL A 57 -14.03 8.16 -22.42
N THR A 58 -14.30 9.43 -22.73
CA THR A 58 -13.26 10.44 -22.89
C THR A 58 -12.86 10.91 -21.50
N VAL A 59 -11.68 10.48 -21.03
CA VAL A 59 -11.07 11.01 -19.80
C VAL A 59 -10.72 12.47 -20.06
N GLU A 60 -11.06 13.38 -19.15
CA GLU A 60 -10.66 14.80 -19.24
C GLU A 60 -9.13 14.88 -19.29
N GLY A 61 -8.56 15.37 -20.39
CA GLY A 61 -7.12 15.35 -20.66
C GLY A 61 -6.63 14.20 -21.56
N ALA A 62 -7.50 13.26 -21.94
CA ALA A 62 -7.20 12.36 -23.05
C ALA A 62 -6.97 13.20 -24.31
N LEU A 63 -5.75 13.15 -24.83
CA LEU A 63 -5.44 13.66 -26.16
C LEU A 63 -6.51 13.14 -27.13
N GLY A 64 -7.03 14.01 -27.99
CA GLY A 64 -7.99 13.62 -29.02
C GLY A 64 -7.48 12.38 -29.77
N PRO A 65 -8.38 11.54 -30.31
CA PRO A 65 -8.00 10.27 -30.91
C PRO A 65 -6.87 10.50 -31.93
N PRO A 66 -5.82 9.67 -31.91
CA PRO A 66 -4.68 9.85 -32.81
C PRO A 66 -5.14 9.79 -34.27
N ALA A 67 -4.44 10.53 -35.13
CA ALA A 67 -4.77 10.60 -36.55
C ALA A 67 -4.79 9.20 -37.20
N PRO A 68 -5.62 8.97 -38.24
CA PRO A 68 -5.58 7.72 -38.99
C PRO A 68 -4.17 7.40 -39.48
N GLY A 69 -3.70 6.17 -39.24
CA GLY A 69 -2.35 5.73 -39.60
C GLY A 69 -1.22 6.22 -38.67
N HIS A 70 -1.56 6.78 -37.50
CA HIS A 70 -0.56 7.11 -36.47
C HIS A 70 0.24 5.88 -36.04
N VAL A 71 1.56 6.06 -35.91
CA VAL A 71 2.48 5.03 -35.43
C VAL A 71 2.89 5.40 -34.01
N HIS A 72 2.49 4.56 -33.06
CA HIS A 72 2.73 4.77 -31.64
C HIS A 72 4.19 4.46 -31.25
N ASP A 73 4.68 5.03 -30.14
CA ASP A 73 6.00 4.67 -29.61
C ASP A 73 6.05 3.20 -29.15
N VAL A 74 5.02 2.76 -28.41
CA VAL A 74 4.86 1.37 -27.97
C VAL A 74 3.43 0.91 -28.24
N VAL A 75 3.27 -0.32 -28.72
CA VAL A 75 1.99 -1.03 -28.75
C VAL A 75 2.08 -2.29 -27.91
N VAL A 76 1.18 -2.44 -26.94
CA VAL A 76 0.94 -3.72 -26.26
C VAL A 76 -0.19 -4.43 -27.00
N ALA A 77 0.14 -5.48 -27.76
CA ALA A 77 -0.75 -6.08 -28.75
C ALA A 77 -1.44 -7.35 -28.25
N GLY A 78 -2.73 -7.49 -28.54
CA GLY A 78 -3.48 -8.75 -28.42
C GLY A 78 -3.76 -9.27 -27.02
N GLY A 79 -3.49 -8.48 -25.98
CA GLY A 79 -3.81 -8.84 -24.59
C GLY A 79 -5.29 -8.67 -24.26
N ARG A 80 -5.76 -9.31 -23.19
CA ARG A 80 -7.05 -8.97 -22.57
C ARG A 80 -6.85 -7.70 -21.75
N VAL A 81 -7.25 -6.57 -22.32
CA VAL A 81 -7.12 -5.25 -21.67
C VAL A 81 -8.28 -5.07 -20.71
N MET A 82 -7.97 -4.75 -19.45
CA MET A 82 -8.94 -4.50 -18.39
C MET A 82 -8.74 -3.08 -17.87
N ASP A 83 -9.74 -2.22 -18.04
CA ASP A 83 -9.81 -0.90 -17.43
C ASP A 83 -11.02 -0.84 -16.48
N PRO A 84 -10.80 -0.96 -15.16
CA PRO A 84 -11.87 -0.94 -14.17
C PRO A 84 -12.69 0.37 -14.17
N ALA A 85 -12.08 1.51 -14.53
CA ALA A 85 -12.75 2.81 -14.45
C ALA A 85 -13.82 2.95 -15.55
N SER A 86 -13.53 2.51 -16.77
CA SER A 86 -14.51 2.47 -17.86
C SER A 86 -15.33 1.18 -17.92
N GLY A 87 -14.90 0.12 -17.22
CA GLY A 87 -15.47 -1.22 -17.32
C GLY A 87 -15.06 -1.97 -18.60
N PHE A 88 -14.08 -1.45 -19.34
CA PHE A 88 -13.56 -2.11 -20.54
C PHE A 88 -12.88 -3.43 -20.18
N ASP A 89 -13.30 -4.52 -20.83
CA ASP A 89 -12.74 -5.85 -20.66
C ASP A 89 -12.87 -6.63 -21.98
N ALA A 90 -11.83 -6.55 -22.81
CA ALA A 90 -11.81 -7.21 -24.11
C ALA A 90 -10.38 -7.43 -24.61
N THR A 91 -10.22 -8.31 -25.60
CA THR A 91 -8.96 -8.42 -26.33
C THR A 91 -8.73 -7.18 -27.20
N ALA A 92 -7.64 -6.48 -26.94
CA ALA A 92 -7.34 -5.20 -27.58
C ALA A 92 -5.82 -4.97 -27.70
N ASP A 93 -5.47 -3.99 -28.51
CA ASP A 93 -4.14 -3.40 -28.55
C ASP A 93 -4.17 -2.07 -27.76
N VAL A 94 -3.09 -1.77 -27.03
CA VAL A 94 -2.92 -0.50 -26.30
C VAL A 94 -1.76 0.28 -26.92
N GLY A 95 -2.04 1.48 -27.44
CA GLY A 95 -1.05 2.40 -28.00
C GLY A 95 -0.60 3.41 -26.95
N ILE A 96 0.71 3.57 -26.83
CA ILE A 96 1.37 4.45 -25.86
C ILE A 96 2.33 5.37 -26.60
N ASP A 97 2.25 6.67 -26.30
CA ASP A 97 3.15 7.71 -26.81
C ASP A 97 3.73 8.50 -25.63
N GLY A 98 5.06 8.54 -25.52
CA GLY A 98 5.74 9.11 -24.35
C GLY A 98 5.27 8.48 -23.03
N HIS A 99 4.56 9.27 -22.22
CA HIS A 99 4.06 8.87 -20.89
C HIS A 99 2.54 8.65 -20.85
N THR A 100 1.88 8.58 -22.01
CA THR A 100 0.42 8.59 -22.08
C THR A 100 -0.09 7.42 -22.91
N VAL A 101 -1.15 6.77 -22.42
CA VAL A 101 -1.96 5.86 -23.23
C VAL A 101 -2.80 6.70 -24.19
N THR A 102 -2.56 6.56 -25.49
CA THR A 102 -3.22 7.38 -26.52
C THR A 102 -4.26 6.62 -27.33
N ALA A 103 -4.29 5.29 -27.23
CA ALA A 103 -5.34 4.47 -27.84
C ALA A 103 -5.55 3.14 -27.12
N ILE A 104 -6.81 2.71 -27.03
CA ILE A 104 -7.19 1.33 -26.75
C ILE A 104 -8.06 0.87 -27.92
N ARG A 105 -7.65 -0.20 -28.61
CA ARG A 105 -8.33 -0.65 -29.84
C ARG A 105 -8.71 -2.13 -29.75
N PRO A 106 -10.01 -2.47 -29.71
CA PRO A 106 -10.45 -3.87 -29.79
C PRO A 106 -9.91 -4.57 -31.03
N ARG A 107 -9.53 -5.85 -30.89
CA ARG A 107 -8.98 -6.68 -31.99
C ARG A 107 -9.93 -6.89 -33.17
N SER A 108 -11.21 -6.52 -33.05
CA SER A 108 -12.15 -6.49 -34.18
C SER A 108 -11.87 -5.38 -35.19
N GLY A 109 -11.03 -4.39 -34.84
CA GLY A 109 -10.56 -3.33 -35.73
C GLY A 109 -9.20 -3.63 -36.37
N GLU A 110 -8.71 -2.68 -37.16
CA GLU A 110 -7.34 -2.74 -37.68
C GLU A 110 -6.31 -2.65 -36.53
N PRO A 111 -5.25 -3.50 -36.54
CA PRO A 111 -4.22 -3.46 -35.51
C PRO A 111 -3.56 -2.08 -35.37
N LEU A 112 -3.17 -1.72 -34.15
CA LEU A 112 -2.33 -0.55 -33.94
C LEU A 112 -0.92 -0.80 -34.49
N GLN A 113 -0.27 0.27 -34.94
CA GLN A 113 1.11 0.22 -35.41
C GLN A 113 2.02 0.84 -34.35
N GLY A 114 3.01 0.09 -33.86
CA GLY A 114 4.01 0.57 -32.92
C GLY A 114 5.40 0.66 -33.55
N ARG A 115 6.24 1.56 -33.03
CA ARG A 115 7.70 1.50 -33.23
C ARG A 115 8.30 0.33 -32.46
N THR A 116 7.71 0.02 -31.31
CA THR A 116 8.00 -1.16 -30.49
C THR A 116 6.70 -1.91 -30.23
N ASP A 117 6.66 -3.19 -30.60
CA ASP A 117 5.50 -4.05 -30.33
C ASP A 117 5.81 -5.04 -29.19
N ILE A 118 4.91 -5.12 -28.22
CA ILE A 118 4.93 -6.08 -27.12
C ILE A 118 3.77 -7.05 -27.33
N ASP A 119 4.06 -8.32 -27.61
CA ASP A 119 3.02 -9.34 -27.75
C ASP A 119 2.50 -9.78 -26.37
N ALA A 120 1.25 -9.41 -26.07
CA ALA A 120 0.55 -9.77 -24.85
C ALA A 120 -0.51 -10.86 -25.09
N THR A 121 -0.43 -11.59 -26.20
CA THR A 121 -1.39 -12.67 -26.52
C THR A 121 -1.46 -13.70 -25.41
N GLY A 122 -2.67 -13.95 -24.90
CA GLY A 122 -2.90 -14.88 -23.79
C GLY A 122 -2.57 -14.32 -22.40
N LEU A 123 -2.19 -13.04 -22.31
CA LEU A 123 -1.94 -12.32 -21.06
C LEU A 123 -3.02 -11.27 -20.79
N VAL A 124 -3.02 -10.75 -19.56
CA VAL A 124 -3.84 -9.60 -19.14
C VAL A 124 -3.00 -8.33 -19.23
N VAL A 125 -3.62 -7.26 -19.68
CA VAL A 125 -3.05 -5.90 -19.66
C VAL A 125 -3.97 -5.06 -18.78
N ALA A 126 -3.43 -4.51 -17.69
CA ALA A 126 -4.17 -3.71 -16.72
C ALA A 126 -3.39 -2.43 -16.39
N PRO A 127 -4.02 -1.42 -15.77
CA PRO A 127 -3.30 -0.37 -15.08
C PRO A 127 -2.30 -0.97 -14.10
N GLY A 128 -1.14 -0.33 -13.96
CA GLY A 128 -0.16 -0.73 -12.96
C GLY A 128 -0.75 -0.62 -11.55
N PHE A 129 -0.36 -1.54 -10.67
CA PHE A 129 -0.93 -1.56 -9.32
C PHE A 129 -0.42 -0.37 -8.49
N VAL A 130 -1.33 0.19 -7.69
CA VAL A 130 -1.04 1.26 -6.74
C VAL A 130 -0.98 0.65 -5.35
N ASP A 131 0.22 0.62 -4.78
CA ASP A 131 0.43 0.20 -3.41
C ASP A 131 0.35 1.42 -2.50
N ILE A 132 -0.77 1.53 -1.78
CA ILE A 132 -1.06 2.70 -0.95
C ILE A 132 -0.43 2.63 0.44
N LEU A 133 0.00 1.46 0.89
CA LEU A 133 0.43 1.22 2.26
C LEU A 133 1.86 0.68 2.31
N SER A 134 2.74 1.47 1.71
CA SER A 134 4.14 1.15 1.55
C SER A 134 5.03 1.96 2.50
N TYR A 135 6.34 1.86 2.29
CA TYR A 135 7.38 2.59 3.00
C TYR A 135 8.16 3.46 2.03
N ASP A 136 9.16 4.17 2.56
CA ASP A 136 10.20 4.80 1.77
C ASP A 136 10.66 3.89 0.61
N PRO A 137 10.75 4.43 -0.62
CA PRO A 137 11.41 3.73 -1.70
C PRO A 137 12.79 3.23 -1.26
N ASN A 138 13.23 2.12 -1.83
CA ASN A 138 14.59 1.65 -1.58
C ASN A 138 15.12 0.81 -2.74
N PRO A 139 16.45 0.63 -2.85
CA PRO A 139 17.07 0.01 -4.02
C PRO A 139 16.68 -1.46 -4.27
N VAL A 140 16.11 -2.16 -3.29
CA VAL A 140 15.71 -3.57 -3.45
C VAL A 140 14.18 -3.68 -3.54
N GLY A 141 13.47 -3.10 -2.57
CA GLY A 141 12.01 -3.16 -2.46
C GLY A 141 11.29 -2.58 -3.67
N SER A 142 11.79 -1.48 -4.26
CA SER A 142 11.15 -0.87 -5.43
C SER A 142 11.14 -1.82 -6.64
N TRP A 143 12.21 -2.60 -6.83
CA TRP A 143 12.27 -3.59 -7.92
C TRP A 143 11.45 -4.83 -7.65
N LEU A 144 11.32 -5.25 -6.39
CA LEU A 144 10.41 -6.34 -6.01
C LEU A 144 8.95 -5.94 -6.25
N LYS A 145 8.59 -4.69 -5.90
CA LYS A 145 7.27 -4.11 -6.21
C LYS A 145 6.97 -4.12 -7.71
N ILE A 146 7.93 -3.71 -8.54
CA ILE A 146 7.79 -3.79 -10.00
C ILE A 146 7.59 -5.22 -10.48
N ALA A 147 8.29 -6.20 -9.88
CA ALA A 147 8.12 -7.61 -10.21
C ALA A 147 6.71 -8.12 -9.88
N ASP A 148 6.05 -7.54 -8.87
CA ASP A 148 4.65 -7.80 -8.51
C ASP A 148 3.64 -6.97 -9.34
N GLY A 149 4.11 -6.11 -10.24
CA GLY A 149 3.28 -5.27 -11.11
C GLY A 149 2.91 -3.91 -10.52
N VAL A 150 3.49 -3.53 -9.38
CA VAL A 150 3.30 -2.21 -8.76
C VAL A 150 4.07 -1.14 -9.54
N THR A 151 3.37 -0.06 -9.89
CA THR A 151 3.95 1.10 -10.57
C THR A 151 3.92 2.36 -9.71
N THR A 152 3.16 2.36 -8.61
CA THR A 152 3.03 3.50 -7.71
C THR A 152 3.17 3.04 -6.25
N ASN A 153 4.10 3.65 -5.53
CA ASN A 153 4.50 3.31 -4.16
C ASN A 153 4.20 4.46 -3.21
N LEU A 154 3.15 4.35 -2.39
CA LEU A 154 2.74 5.42 -1.49
C LEU A 154 2.92 4.98 -0.04
N GLY A 155 3.60 5.81 0.76
CA GLY A 155 3.67 5.64 2.21
C GLY A 155 2.55 6.41 2.90
N MET A 156 1.34 5.85 2.89
CA MET A 156 0.19 6.49 3.54
C MET A 156 0.06 6.16 5.03
N HIS A 157 0.90 5.25 5.55
CA HIS A 157 1.15 5.01 6.98
C HIS A 157 2.17 6.02 7.54
N GLY A 158 2.05 7.28 7.08
CA GLY A 158 3.01 8.33 7.38
C GLY A 158 4.37 8.18 6.70
N ILE A 159 5.03 9.31 6.45
CA ILE A 159 6.46 9.38 6.14
C ILE A 159 7.13 10.24 7.20
N ASN A 160 8.11 9.69 7.91
CA ASN A 160 8.88 10.37 8.98
C ASN A 160 9.90 11.38 8.41
N SER A 161 9.46 12.26 7.50
CA SER A 161 10.28 13.24 6.81
C SER A 161 9.46 14.44 6.36
N ASP A 162 10.12 15.59 6.19
CA ASP A 162 9.50 16.73 5.52
C ASP A 162 9.37 16.47 4.00
N PRO A 163 8.29 16.93 3.35
CA PRO A 163 8.02 16.62 1.94
C PRO A 163 9.14 17.02 0.98
N GLU A 164 9.61 18.27 1.07
CA GLU A 164 10.58 18.83 0.11
C GLU A 164 11.90 18.02 0.04
N PRO A 165 12.63 17.79 1.15
CA PRO A 165 13.85 16.99 1.10
C PRO A 165 13.58 15.53 0.70
N TRP A 166 12.42 14.98 1.05
CA TRP A 166 12.06 13.61 0.69
C TRP A 166 11.81 13.45 -0.81
N PHE A 167 10.98 14.32 -1.41
CA PHE A 167 10.73 14.32 -2.85
C PHE A 167 12.00 14.61 -3.65
N ALA A 168 12.82 15.56 -3.19
CA ALA A 168 14.11 15.86 -3.82
C ALA A 168 15.05 14.64 -3.81
N ARG A 169 15.10 13.89 -2.71
CA ARG A 169 15.90 12.68 -2.60
C ARG A 169 15.46 11.63 -3.63
N TRP A 170 14.19 11.23 -3.62
CA TRP A 170 13.72 10.12 -4.45
C TRP A 170 13.63 10.46 -5.94
N SER A 171 13.44 11.74 -6.26
CA SER A 171 13.56 12.23 -7.63
C SER A 171 15.00 12.09 -8.15
N ASN A 172 16.00 12.35 -7.31
CA ASN A 172 17.42 12.28 -7.68
C ASN A 172 17.97 10.84 -7.68
N GLU A 173 17.47 9.96 -6.82
CA GLU A 173 17.88 8.55 -6.76
C GLU A 173 17.32 7.71 -7.92
N GLY A 174 16.40 8.26 -8.72
CA GLY A 174 15.83 7.57 -9.88
C GLY A 174 14.93 6.40 -9.48
N CYS A 175 14.02 6.63 -8.52
CA CYS A 175 13.03 5.63 -8.11
C CYS A 175 12.27 5.11 -9.34
N PRO A 176 12.20 3.78 -9.56
CA PRO A 176 11.62 3.23 -10.79
C PRO A 176 10.08 3.16 -10.76
N THR A 177 9.45 3.46 -9.62
CA THR A 177 7.99 3.61 -9.46
C THR A 177 7.63 5.08 -9.22
N HIS A 178 6.38 5.46 -9.47
CA HIS A 178 5.85 6.70 -8.88
C HIS A 178 5.88 6.59 -7.35
N PHE A 179 6.00 7.72 -6.66
CA PHE A 179 6.13 7.74 -5.21
C PHE A 179 5.44 8.95 -4.57
N GLY A 180 5.01 8.77 -3.33
CA GLY A 180 4.40 9.81 -2.50
C GLY A 180 4.15 9.29 -1.09
N GLY A 181 3.52 10.11 -0.25
CA GLY A 181 3.21 9.73 1.12
C GLY A 181 2.26 10.70 1.82
N ALA A 182 2.05 10.45 3.10
CA ALA A 182 1.21 11.23 3.99
C ALA A 182 2.02 11.93 5.08
N PHE A 183 1.45 13.01 5.62
CA PHE A 183 1.92 13.59 6.87
C PHE A 183 1.79 12.58 8.00
N ASP A 184 2.86 12.37 8.75
CA ASP A 184 2.94 11.44 9.88
C ASP A 184 2.74 12.21 11.20
N ASP A 185 1.54 12.09 11.78
CA ASP A 185 1.22 12.71 13.07
C ASP A 185 2.09 12.18 14.22
N PRO A 186 2.27 10.86 14.43
CA PRO A 186 3.21 10.36 15.44
C PRO A 186 4.62 10.96 15.36
N TRP A 187 5.17 11.11 14.16
CA TRP A 187 6.48 11.75 13.98
C TRP A 187 6.45 13.24 14.30
N ALA A 188 5.40 13.96 13.90
CA ALA A 188 5.24 15.37 14.25
C ALA A 188 5.10 15.57 15.77
N ARG A 189 4.29 14.74 16.43
CA ARG A 189 4.14 14.70 17.90
C ARG A 189 5.49 14.49 18.59
N ALA A 190 6.28 13.53 18.10
CA ALA A 190 7.60 13.24 18.66
C ALA A 190 8.57 14.42 18.51
N ARG A 191 8.57 15.12 17.35
CA ARG A 191 9.37 16.34 17.14
C ARG A 191 8.98 17.48 18.09
N MET A 192 7.71 17.54 18.49
CA MET A 192 7.19 18.49 19.48
C MET A 192 7.42 18.05 20.94
N GLY A 193 8.03 16.89 21.18
CA GLY A 193 8.29 16.35 22.51
C GLY A 193 7.03 15.83 23.23
N ILE A 194 5.98 15.49 22.47
CA ILE A 194 4.76 14.88 23.02
C ILE A 194 5.00 13.38 23.16
N ALA A 195 4.93 12.86 24.39
CA ALA A 195 5.10 11.43 24.63
C ALA A 195 3.92 10.62 24.03
N PRO A 196 4.12 9.34 23.67
CA PRO A 196 3.06 8.51 23.08
C PRO A 196 1.76 8.45 23.90
N ASP A 197 1.87 8.42 25.23
CA ASP A 197 0.77 8.35 26.20
C ASP A 197 0.25 9.72 26.66
N GLN A 198 0.78 10.81 26.11
CA GLN A 198 0.44 12.18 26.50
C GLN A 198 -0.47 12.84 25.48
N ALA A 199 -1.56 13.47 25.94
CA ALA A 199 -2.38 14.33 25.08
C ALA A 199 -1.63 15.61 24.68
N ALA A 200 -1.79 16.04 23.43
CA ALA A 200 -1.30 17.34 22.98
C ALA A 200 -2.05 18.47 23.71
N THR A 201 -1.35 19.55 24.05
CA THR A 201 -2.00 20.78 24.50
C THR A 201 -2.76 21.44 23.34
N VAL A 202 -3.69 22.34 23.66
CA VAL A 202 -4.45 23.10 22.63
C VAL A 202 -3.53 23.82 21.63
N ASP A 203 -2.40 24.37 22.09
CA ASP A 203 -1.45 25.04 21.21
C ASP A 203 -0.65 24.04 20.36
N GLN A 204 -0.32 22.87 20.90
CA GLN A 204 0.29 21.78 20.13
C GLN A 204 -0.66 21.22 19.07
N VAL A 205 -1.94 21.05 19.37
CA VAL A 205 -2.96 20.62 18.38
C VAL A 205 -3.05 21.62 17.23
N ARG A 206 -3.00 22.92 17.51
CA ARG A 206 -2.94 23.96 16.46
C ARG A 206 -1.68 23.83 15.62
N GLN A 207 -0.53 23.66 16.27
CA GLN A 207 0.74 23.50 15.57
C GLN A 207 0.76 22.25 14.68
N LEU A 208 0.21 21.13 15.14
CA LEU A 208 0.10 19.90 14.34
C LEU A 208 -0.78 20.10 13.11
N ALA A 209 -1.92 20.80 13.27
CA ALA A 209 -2.78 21.14 12.13
C ALA A 209 -2.08 22.08 11.14
N ASP A 210 -1.36 23.09 11.61
CA ASP A 210 -0.59 24.02 10.75
C ASP A 210 0.54 23.29 10.01
N GLU A 211 1.26 22.38 10.68
CA GLU A 211 2.31 21.55 10.06
C GLU A 211 1.73 20.58 9.02
N ALA A 212 0.57 19.98 9.30
CA ALA A 212 -0.12 19.12 8.34
C ALA A 212 -0.57 19.90 7.09
N GLU A 213 -1.17 21.09 7.25
CA GLU A 213 -1.56 21.96 6.13
C GLU A 213 -0.34 22.34 5.28
N ALA A 214 0.76 22.73 5.91
CA ALA A 214 2.00 23.06 5.22
C ALA A 214 2.58 21.85 4.46
N ALA A 215 2.50 20.67 5.05
CA ALA A 215 3.02 19.45 4.44
C ALA A 215 2.19 19.01 3.21
N LEU A 216 0.85 19.15 3.28
CA LEU A 216 -0.03 18.93 2.12
C LEU A 216 0.27 19.94 1.00
N ALA A 217 0.44 21.22 1.33
CA ALA A 217 0.82 22.25 0.36
C ALA A 217 2.18 21.98 -0.31
N ALA A 218 3.07 21.27 0.38
CA ALA A 218 4.38 20.85 -0.11
C ALA A 218 4.38 19.47 -0.80
N GLY A 219 3.22 18.82 -0.95
CA GLY A 219 3.03 17.67 -1.84
C GLY A 219 2.61 16.36 -1.16
N TRP A 220 2.47 16.31 0.17
CA TRP A 220 1.82 15.16 0.81
C TRP A 220 0.37 15.00 0.34
N MET A 221 -0.06 13.75 0.21
CA MET A 221 -1.33 13.38 -0.42
C MET A 221 -2.38 12.89 0.58
N GLY A 222 -2.08 13.02 1.87
CA GLY A 222 -2.93 12.60 2.97
C GLY A 222 -2.32 12.96 4.31
N ILE A 223 -3.10 12.72 5.35
CA ILE A 223 -2.66 12.82 6.75
C ILE A 223 -2.86 11.46 7.38
N ASP A 224 -1.90 11.00 8.15
CA ASP A 224 -1.96 9.73 8.87
C ASP A 224 -1.98 9.96 10.38
N VAL A 225 -2.81 9.18 11.07
CA VAL A 225 -2.84 9.12 12.53
C VAL A 225 -2.76 7.67 12.98
N GLU A 226 -2.03 7.45 14.07
CA GLU A 226 -1.80 6.10 14.58
C GLU A 226 -2.12 5.94 16.08
N PRO A 227 -3.40 6.04 16.50
CA PRO A 227 -3.78 5.95 17.90
C PRO A 227 -3.30 4.72 18.69
N GLU A 228 -2.98 3.59 18.04
CA GLU A 228 -2.37 2.46 18.75
C GLU A 228 -0.92 2.76 19.21
N TYR A 229 -0.17 3.51 18.40
CA TYR A 229 1.22 3.88 18.68
C TYR A 229 1.34 5.22 19.42
N THR A 230 0.33 6.07 19.37
CA THR A 230 0.22 7.30 20.16
C THR A 230 -1.05 7.30 21.02
N PRO A 231 -1.20 6.37 22.00
CA PRO A 231 -2.45 6.20 22.75
C PRO A 231 -2.96 7.44 23.49
N GLY A 232 -2.11 8.44 23.71
CA GLY A 232 -2.47 9.75 24.27
C GLY A 232 -3.17 10.70 23.30
N ILE A 233 -3.18 10.42 21.98
CA ILE A 233 -3.94 11.21 21.00
C ILE A 233 -5.44 11.17 21.33
N ASP A 234 -6.08 12.33 21.32
CA ASP A 234 -7.50 12.48 21.64
C ASP A 234 -8.34 12.94 20.44
N ALA A 235 -9.66 12.98 20.64
CA ALA A 235 -10.60 13.36 19.60
C ALA A 235 -10.43 14.82 19.13
N ALA A 236 -9.92 15.72 19.97
CA ALA A 236 -9.74 17.12 19.58
C ALA A 236 -8.60 17.26 18.56
N GLU A 237 -7.53 16.50 18.76
CA GLU A 237 -6.39 16.41 17.85
C GLU A 237 -6.77 15.72 16.53
N ILE A 238 -7.39 14.53 16.60
CA ILE A 238 -7.87 13.81 15.42
C ILE A 238 -8.85 14.66 14.61
N ASP A 239 -9.81 15.33 15.25
CA ASP A 239 -10.77 16.16 14.55
C ASP A 239 -10.13 17.42 13.94
N ALA A 240 -9.03 17.94 14.52
CA ALA A 240 -8.29 19.06 13.94
C ALA A 240 -7.60 18.64 12.64
N LEU A 241 -6.89 17.52 12.65
CA LEU A 241 -6.26 16.94 11.45
C LEU A 241 -7.29 16.53 10.41
N GLY A 242 -8.42 15.95 10.83
CA GLY A 242 -9.53 15.61 9.93
C GLY A 242 -10.12 16.84 9.23
N ARG A 243 -10.24 17.99 9.91
CA ARG A 243 -10.68 19.23 9.25
C ARG A 243 -9.67 19.74 8.22
N VAL A 244 -8.36 19.60 8.48
CA VAL A 244 -7.32 19.92 7.49
C VAL A 244 -7.44 19.00 6.27
N ALA A 245 -7.56 17.69 6.49
CA ALA A 245 -7.74 16.70 5.42
C ALA A 245 -8.97 17.01 4.55
N ALA A 246 -10.11 17.28 5.20
CA ALA A 246 -11.36 17.63 4.52
C ALA A 246 -11.24 18.94 3.71
N ALA A 247 -10.60 19.97 4.26
CA ALA A 247 -10.41 21.25 3.56
C ALA A 247 -9.51 21.11 2.33
N ALA A 248 -8.50 20.23 2.40
CA ALA A 248 -7.59 19.95 1.29
C ALA A 248 -8.13 18.92 0.28
N GLY A 249 -9.24 18.23 0.59
CA GLY A 249 -9.80 17.18 -0.27
C GLY A 249 -8.93 15.92 -0.33
N VAL A 250 -8.22 15.61 0.76
CA VAL A 250 -7.37 14.42 0.90
C VAL A 250 -7.88 13.51 2.02
N PRO A 251 -7.60 12.19 1.97
CA PRO A 251 -8.01 11.28 3.02
C PRO A 251 -7.20 11.45 4.32
N LEU A 252 -7.87 11.18 5.45
CA LEU A 252 -7.26 10.93 6.75
C LEU A 252 -7.13 9.40 6.94
N PHE A 253 -5.89 8.93 7.02
CA PHE A 253 -5.56 7.53 7.22
C PHE A 253 -5.47 7.19 8.71
N PHE A 254 -5.92 5.98 9.06
CA PHE A 254 -5.94 5.49 10.43
C PHE A 254 -5.26 4.13 10.55
N HIS A 255 -4.19 4.10 11.34
CA HIS A 255 -3.83 2.91 12.10
C HIS A 255 -4.67 2.91 13.38
N GLY A 256 -5.80 2.20 13.34
CA GLY A 256 -6.82 2.21 14.38
C GLY A 256 -6.31 1.92 15.81
N ARG A 257 -7.04 2.43 16.81
CA ARG A 257 -6.61 2.44 18.23
C ARG A 257 -6.54 1.06 18.88
N TYR A 258 -7.51 0.21 18.55
CA TYR A 258 -7.65 -1.14 19.10
C TYR A 258 -7.78 -2.17 17.99
N SER A 259 -7.19 -3.33 18.26
CA SER A 259 -7.01 -4.44 17.31
C SER A 259 -7.49 -5.76 17.93
N ASP A 260 -8.59 -5.73 18.67
CA ASP A 260 -9.11 -6.86 19.46
C ASP A 260 -10.64 -6.77 19.64
N VAL A 261 -11.27 -7.83 20.14
CA VAL A 261 -12.70 -7.89 20.49
C VAL A 261 -12.93 -7.84 22.00
N GLU A 262 -11.87 -7.78 22.80
CA GLU A 262 -11.90 -7.75 24.26
C GLU A 262 -11.31 -6.43 24.82
N PRO A 263 -11.60 -6.08 26.09
CA PRO A 263 -11.00 -4.92 26.75
C PRO A 263 -9.46 -4.90 26.67
N PRO A 264 -8.81 -3.71 26.71
CA PRO A 264 -9.35 -2.42 27.17
C PRO A 264 -10.09 -1.61 26.11
N GLY A 265 -10.18 -2.09 24.88
CA GLY A 265 -10.94 -1.48 23.81
C GLY A 265 -11.03 -2.41 22.60
N THR A 266 -12.03 -2.20 21.77
CA THR A 266 -12.46 -3.16 20.75
C THR A 266 -12.39 -2.59 19.33
N ASN A 267 -12.37 -3.47 18.33
CA ASN A 267 -12.49 -3.11 16.93
C ASN A 267 -13.74 -2.25 16.65
N ALA A 268 -14.86 -2.54 17.34
CA ALA A 268 -16.08 -1.75 17.22
C ALA A 268 -15.87 -0.31 17.68
N GLU A 269 -15.20 -0.11 18.83
CA GLU A 269 -14.86 1.23 19.32
C GLU A 269 -13.86 1.95 18.40
N THR A 270 -12.91 1.22 17.82
CA THR A 270 -12.00 1.76 16.80
C THR A 270 -12.76 2.27 15.58
N LEU A 271 -13.67 1.45 15.02
CA LEU A 271 -14.46 1.85 13.86
C LEU A 271 -15.42 3.00 14.19
N ASP A 272 -16.01 3.02 15.39
CA ASP A 272 -16.84 4.14 15.85
C ASP A 272 -16.03 5.45 15.98
N GLU A 273 -14.78 5.39 16.44
CA GLU A 273 -13.88 6.55 16.49
C GLU A 273 -13.58 7.08 15.08
N ILE A 274 -13.21 6.20 14.15
CA ILE A 274 -12.86 6.56 12.76
C ILE A 274 -14.07 7.13 12.02
N LEU A 275 -15.19 6.41 12.03
CA LEU A 275 -16.43 6.82 11.36
C LEU A 275 -17.04 8.06 12.03
N GLY A 276 -16.92 8.17 13.35
CA GLY A 276 -17.29 9.36 14.09
C GLY A 276 -16.49 10.59 13.65
N THR A 277 -15.18 10.42 13.41
CA THR A 277 -14.30 11.50 12.91
C THR A 277 -14.74 11.96 11.52
N ALA A 278 -15.00 11.03 10.59
CA ALA A 278 -15.51 11.36 9.26
C ALA A 278 -16.80 12.18 9.35
N ARG A 279 -17.76 11.76 10.19
CA ARG A 279 -19.04 12.46 10.40
C ARG A 279 -18.89 13.86 11.01
N ARG A 280 -17.95 14.06 11.94
CA ARG A 280 -17.73 15.35 12.62
C ARG A 280 -16.94 16.35 11.78
N THR A 281 -16.03 15.87 10.93
CA THR A 281 -15.07 16.71 10.20
C THR A 281 -15.41 16.86 8.72
N GLY A 282 -16.14 15.91 8.14
CA GLY A 282 -16.36 15.79 6.70
C GLY A 282 -15.18 15.19 5.94
N ALA A 283 -14.16 14.68 6.63
CA ALA A 283 -13.02 14.04 5.99
C ALA A 283 -13.41 12.68 5.37
N ALA A 284 -12.83 12.38 4.21
CA ALA A 284 -12.71 11.01 3.75
C ALA A 284 -11.73 10.26 4.68
N VAL A 285 -12.07 9.04 5.11
CA VAL A 285 -11.25 8.27 6.03
C VAL A 285 -10.84 6.93 5.45
N HIS A 286 -9.63 6.47 5.78
CA HIS A 286 -9.12 5.16 5.32
C HIS A 286 -8.66 4.31 6.51
N VAL A 287 -9.30 3.15 6.69
CA VAL A 287 -8.87 2.14 7.68
C VAL A 287 -7.70 1.36 7.08
N GLN A 288 -6.50 1.65 7.55
CA GLN A 288 -5.29 0.98 7.08
C GLN A 288 -5.28 -0.46 7.56
N HIS A 289 -4.85 -1.39 6.72
CA HIS A 289 -4.66 -2.82 7.02
C HIS A 289 -5.66 -3.38 8.05
N ILE A 290 -6.96 -3.33 7.73
CA ILE A 290 -8.07 -3.63 8.65
C ILE A 290 -7.94 -4.96 9.38
N VAL A 291 -7.25 -5.93 8.77
CA VAL A 291 -6.93 -7.23 9.35
C VAL A 291 -6.22 -7.14 10.71
N SER A 292 -5.44 -6.07 10.96
CA SER A 292 -4.61 -5.92 12.16
C SER A 292 -4.91 -4.67 13.00
N THR A 293 -5.91 -3.86 12.66
CA THR A 293 -6.23 -2.56 13.31
C THR A 293 -7.71 -2.20 13.39
N GLY A 294 -8.61 -3.10 13.02
CA GLY A 294 -10.05 -2.80 13.05
C GLY A 294 -10.98 -3.94 12.70
N GLY A 295 -10.46 -5.13 12.39
CA GLY A 295 -11.24 -6.33 12.12
C GLY A 295 -10.63 -7.62 12.64
N THR A 296 -9.57 -7.54 13.46
CA THR A 296 -8.92 -8.72 14.04
C THR A 296 -9.94 -9.53 14.85
N PHE A 297 -10.08 -10.83 14.58
CA PHE A 297 -11.10 -11.71 15.19
C PHE A 297 -12.58 -11.37 14.92
N SER A 298 -12.89 -10.30 14.18
CA SER A 298 -14.26 -9.81 13.98
C SER A 298 -14.48 -9.23 12.56
N MET A 299 -13.79 -9.80 11.58
CA MET A 299 -13.71 -9.23 10.22
C MET A 299 -15.08 -9.08 9.56
N GLU A 300 -15.95 -10.09 9.64
CA GLU A 300 -17.29 -10.02 9.04
C GLU A 300 -18.11 -8.86 9.61
N GLN A 301 -18.13 -8.69 10.94
CA GLN A 301 -18.83 -7.59 11.60
C GLN A 301 -18.22 -6.23 11.24
N SER A 302 -16.90 -6.17 11.13
CA SER A 302 -16.15 -4.94 10.83
C SER A 302 -16.40 -4.48 9.39
N LEU A 303 -16.39 -5.40 8.43
CA LEU A 303 -16.77 -5.12 7.04
C LEU A 303 -18.24 -4.69 6.92
N ALA A 304 -19.16 -5.37 7.61
CA ALA A 304 -20.57 -4.97 7.63
C ALA A 304 -20.77 -3.56 8.20
N THR A 305 -19.96 -3.16 9.20
CA THR A 305 -19.98 -1.81 9.77
C THR A 305 -19.50 -0.76 8.77
N LEU A 306 -18.42 -1.05 8.03
CA LEU A 306 -17.91 -0.16 6.99
C LEU A 306 -18.88 -0.04 5.80
N GLU A 307 -19.47 -1.16 5.36
CA GLU A 307 -20.48 -1.17 4.29
C GLU A 307 -21.71 -0.33 4.68
N ALA A 308 -22.23 -0.50 5.90
CA ALA A 308 -23.35 0.29 6.39
C ALA A 308 -23.03 1.78 6.44
N ALA A 309 -21.83 2.16 6.89
CA ALA A 309 -21.41 3.56 6.90
C ALA A 309 -21.26 4.14 5.49
N SER A 310 -20.73 3.34 4.55
CA SER A 310 -20.64 3.74 3.14
C SER A 310 -22.03 3.95 2.53
N ASP A 311 -22.99 3.06 2.81
CA ASP A 311 -24.38 3.19 2.38
C ASP A 311 -25.08 4.43 2.97
N GLU A 312 -24.66 4.89 4.15
CA GLU A 312 -25.09 6.16 4.78
C GLU A 312 -24.43 7.41 4.15
N GLY A 313 -23.47 7.23 3.24
CA GLY A 313 -22.75 8.31 2.57
C GLY A 313 -21.49 8.78 3.29
N VAL A 314 -20.98 8.02 4.27
CA VAL A 314 -19.64 8.26 4.82
C VAL A 314 -18.60 7.85 3.78
N ASP A 315 -17.68 8.75 3.45
CA ASP A 315 -16.55 8.45 2.56
C ASP A 315 -15.49 7.67 3.36
N VAL A 316 -15.63 6.34 3.32
CA VAL A 316 -14.75 5.41 4.02
C VAL A 316 -14.26 4.32 3.09
N THR A 317 -12.96 4.04 3.19
CA THR A 317 -12.31 2.91 2.52
C THR A 317 -11.46 2.13 3.52
N ALA A 318 -11.03 0.94 3.13
CA ALA A 318 -10.09 0.13 3.90
C ALA A 318 -9.15 -0.61 2.97
N CYS A 319 -7.98 -1.00 3.48
CA CYS A 319 -7.07 -1.89 2.77
C CYS A 319 -6.68 -3.10 3.62
N THR A 320 -6.07 -4.08 2.98
CA THR A 320 -5.58 -5.31 3.61
C THR A 320 -4.32 -5.78 2.89
N TYR A 321 -3.55 -6.63 3.56
CA TYR A 321 -2.47 -7.41 2.95
C TYR A 321 -2.82 -8.91 3.10
N PRO A 322 -2.46 -9.76 2.11
CA PRO A 322 -2.90 -11.15 2.07
C PRO A 322 -1.99 -12.07 2.89
N TYR A 323 -1.79 -11.76 4.17
CA TYR A 323 -0.95 -12.54 5.09
C TYR A 323 -1.62 -12.71 6.46
N ASP A 324 -1.28 -13.81 7.12
CA ASP A 324 -1.65 -14.18 8.49
C ASP A 324 -0.69 -13.57 9.56
N SER A 325 0.34 -12.85 9.11
CA SER A 325 1.29 -12.16 9.97
C SER A 325 1.21 -10.64 9.83
N TRP A 326 1.54 -9.94 10.90
CA TRP A 326 1.88 -8.50 10.87
C TRP A 326 3.29 -8.27 11.38
N ALA A 327 3.86 -7.10 11.08
CA ALA A 327 5.20 -6.74 11.54
C ALA A 327 5.23 -5.32 12.12
N THR A 328 5.89 -5.15 13.26
CA THR A 328 6.15 -3.84 13.85
C THR A 328 7.38 -3.87 14.77
N TYR A 329 7.80 -2.70 15.24
CA TYR A 329 8.95 -2.56 16.10
C TYR A 329 8.63 -2.98 17.54
N LEU A 330 9.50 -3.78 18.15
CA LEU A 330 9.31 -4.35 19.49
C LEU A 330 9.21 -3.31 20.62
N GLY A 331 9.79 -2.13 20.44
CA GLY A 331 9.72 -1.03 21.40
C GLY A 331 8.41 -0.24 21.35
N SER A 332 7.51 -0.55 20.42
CA SER A 332 6.24 0.16 20.25
C SER A 332 5.23 -0.13 21.39
N PRO A 333 4.23 0.76 21.61
CA PRO A 333 3.12 0.50 22.52
C PRO A 333 2.29 -0.74 22.20
N ARG A 334 2.35 -1.26 20.97
CA ARG A 334 1.71 -2.52 20.59
C ARG A 334 2.21 -3.68 21.47
N PHE A 335 3.48 -3.67 21.88
CA PHE A 335 4.08 -4.64 22.81
C PHE A 335 4.08 -4.18 24.28
N ALA A 336 3.16 -3.28 24.67
CA ALA A 336 2.96 -2.92 26.07
C ALA A 336 2.45 -4.11 26.91
N ALA A 337 2.36 -3.92 28.23
CA ALA A 337 1.88 -4.96 29.13
C ALA A 337 0.51 -5.51 28.69
N GLY A 338 0.37 -6.85 28.70
CA GLY A 338 -0.85 -7.54 28.25
C GLY A 338 -0.92 -7.84 26.74
N TRP A 339 0.17 -7.64 25.99
CA TRP A 339 0.18 -7.91 24.54
C TRP A 339 -0.05 -9.39 24.20
N GLN A 340 0.43 -10.32 25.05
CA GLN A 340 0.27 -11.75 24.82
C GLN A 340 -1.20 -12.16 24.86
N GLU A 341 -1.92 -11.67 25.87
CA GLU A 341 -3.34 -11.92 26.02
C GLU A 341 -4.16 -11.27 24.90
N ARG A 342 -3.87 -10.00 24.58
CA ARG A 342 -4.55 -9.23 23.53
C ARG A 342 -4.44 -9.89 22.15
N PHE A 343 -3.23 -10.30 21.78
CA PHE A 343 -2.99 -10.88 20.45
C PHE A 343 -3.05 -12.41 20.43
N ARG A 344 -3.24 -13.04 21.59
CA ARG A 344 -3.33 -14.49 21.76
C ARG A 344 -2.10 -15.22 21.21
N ILE A 345 -0.92 -14.64 21.49
CA ILE A 345 0.40 -15.12 21.05
C ILE A 345 1.41 -15.09 22.20
N ASP A 346 2.48 -15.86 22.07
CA ASP A 346 3.62 -15.90 22.99
C ASP A 346 4.92 -15.49 22.24
N PHE A 347 6.04 -15.40 22.96
CA PHE A 347 7.35 -15.10 22.37
C PHE A 347 7.72 -16.05 21.21
N GLY A 348 7.24 -17.30 21.30
CA GLY A 348 7.44 -18.33 20.29
C GLY A 348 6.70 -18.09 18.98
N ASP A 349 5.79 -17.11 18.92
CA ASP A 349 5.05 -16.70 17.71
C ASP A 349 5.62 -15.42 17.09
N LEU A 350 6.67 -14.86 17.72
CA LEU A 350 7.40 -13.70 17.21
C LEU A 350 8.71 -14.13 16.56
N ARG A 351 9.03 -13.57 15.40
CA ARG A 351 10.29 -13.82 14.68
C ARG A 351 10.89 -12.55 14.11
N LEU A 352 12.21 -12.50 14.01
CA LEU A 352 12.89 -11.43 13.29
C LEU A 352 12.78 -11.61 11.77
N PRO A 353 12.90 -10.54 10.98
CA PRO A 353 13.18 -10.65 9.56
C PRO A 353 14.40 -11.56 9.34
N GLY A 354 14.22 -12.62 8.55
CA GLY A 354 15.23 -13.66 8.36
C GLY A 354 14.99 -14.96 9.14
N GLY A 355 13.97 -15.01 10.01
CA GLY A 355 13.41 -16.26 10.56
C GLY A 355 13.88 -16.68 11.94
N GLU A 356 14.63 -15.86 12.68
CA GLU A 356 14.98 -16.16 14.08
C GLU A 356 13.73 -16.01 14.97
N GLN A 357 13.24 -17.11 15.55
CA GLN A 357 12.16 -17.09 16.53
C GLN A 357 12.62 -16.49 17.87
N LEU A 358 11.73 -15.76 18.54
CA LEU A 358 12.02 -15.13 19.82
C LEU A 358 11.76 -16.07 21.01
N THR A 359 12.37 -15.68 22.13
CA THR A 359 12.19 -16.22 23.47
C THR A 359 11.99 -15.02 24.40
N ALA A 360 11.50 -15.20 25.62
CA ALA A 360 11.39 -14.10 26.59
C ALA A 360 12.71 -13.32 26.75
N ARG A 361 13.85 -14.02 26.76
CA ARG A 361 15.18 -13.39 26.87
C ARG A 361 15.54 -12.58 25.62
N THR A 362 15.34 -13.13 24.43
CA THR A 362 15.70 -12.44 23.19
C THR A 362 14.73 -11.30 22.87
N PHE A 363 13.46 -11.44 23.25
CA PHE A 363 12.47 -10.37 23.19
C PHE A 363 12.90 -9.14 23.98
N GLU A 364 13.25 -9.26 25.26
CA GLU A 364 13.67 -8.10 26.08
C GLU A 364 14.90 -7.40 25.50
N ARG A 365 15.88 -8.17 25.01
CA ARG A 365 17.05 -7.62 24.32
C ARG A 365 16.65 -6.85 23.05
N TYR A 366 15.88 -7.48 22.17
CA TYR A 366 15.53 -6.91 20.88
C TYR A 366 14.51 -5.77 20.98
N ARG A 367 13.71 -5.75 22.04
CA ARG A 367 12.85 -4.64 22.43
C ARG A 367 13.67 -3.42 22.84
N ALA A 368 14.72 -3.59 23.65
CA ALA A 368 15.63 -2.50 23.99
C ALA A 368 16.39 -1.94 22.78
N GLU A 369 16.67 -2.79 21.78
CA GLU A 369 17.25 -2.41 20.49
C GLU A 369 16.22 -1.88 19.48
N ASN A 370 14.93 -1.88 19.86
CA ASN A 370 13.78 -1.54 19.01
C ASN A 370 13.81 -2.22 17.63
N ARG A 371 14.05 -3.54 17.59
CA ARG A 371 14.09 -4.29 16.33
C ARG A 371 12.69 -4.56 15.79
N LEU A 372 12.57 -4.60 14.47
CA LEU A 372 11.37 -5.08 13.78
C LEU A 372 11.17 -6.57 14.07
N ALA A 373 9.95 -6.96 14.42
CA ALA A 373 9.53 -8.34 14.58
C ALA A 373 8.26 -8.60 13.76
N VAL A 374 8.14 -9.82 13.26
CA VAL A 374 6.94 -10.37 12.63
C VAL A 374 6.22 -11.21 13.67
N ALA A 375 4.91 -11.02 13.79
CA ALA A 375 4.03 -11.78 14.66
C ALA A 375 3.04 -12.57 13.82
N ASP A 376 3.02 -13.88 14.01
CA ASP A 376 2.06 -14.79 13.38
C ASP A 376 0.80 -14.83 14.27
N ALA A 377 -0.13 -13.90 14.03
CA ALA A 377 -1.17 -13.53 15.01
C ALA A 377 -2.54 -13.21 14.40
N ILE A 378 -2.71 -13.34 13.08
CA ILE A 378 -4.01 -13.21 12.42
C ILE A 378 -4.56 -14.63 12.27
N PRO A 379 -5.75 -14.94 12.84
CA PRO A 379 -6.38 -16.24 12.65
C PRO A 379 -6.72 -16.53 11.18
N GLU A 380 -6.71 -17.81 10.82
CA GLU A 380 -7.24 -18.32 9.54
C GLU A 380 -8.76 -18.14 9.40
#